data_AF-A0AAD8Z1M7-F1
#
_entry.id   AF-A0AAD8Z1M7-F1
#
_cell.length_a   1.000
_cell.length_b   1.000
_cell.length_c   1.000
_cell.angle_alpha   90.00
_cell.angle_beta   90.00
_cell.angle_gamma   90.00
#
_symmetry.space_group_name_H-M   'P 1'
#
loop_
_entity.id
_entity.type
_entity.pdbx_description
1 polymer ?
#
loop_
_entity_poly.entity_id
_entity_poly.type
_entity_poly.pdbx_seq_one_letter_code
_entity_poly.pdbx_strand_id
1 'polypeptide(L)'
;MQSNLSITYEEAQTLAVMTFEKAAKKYFLKSLNLGKKLRPSREWGYYLYPDCYNYDYNLNIENYTGECPEIEKSRNDELFWLWNASTALFPSIYLEHVLQESKQGMLYARHRIQEALRVSVLPNKTHSIPVYAYIRLCFKDSEDNYLSEYDLVNTIGEAAALGASGVIAWGNMNITSSEASCTAAKRYLEKVLNPYILNVTTASQLCSEALCQAKGRCVRKAWEKGGYLHLSPQRYHICMDNTGGLLVKGHLSQEDVDWFEERFKCVCYTEEPCFTPLSLKKISSFTYNEGLSLSQISLGPLLASVVSSVWVAML
;
A
#
# COMPACT_ATOMS: atom_id res chain seq x y z
N MET A 1 -29.59 1.77 -29.89
CA MET A 1 -31.03 1.69 -30.25
C MET A 1 -31.57 3.02 -30.79
N GLN A 2 -31.35 4.18 -30.15
CA GLN A 2 -31.78 5.47 -30.74
C GLN A 2 -31.16 5.76 -32.13
N SER A 3 -29.92 5.33 -32.35
CA SER A 3 -29.17 5.54 -33.60
C SER A 3 -29.48 4.53 -34.71
N ASN A 4 -30.09 3.41 -34.35
CA ASN A 4 -30.50 2.36 -35.28
C ASN A 4 -31.64 1.57 -34.63
N LEU A 5 -32.86 1.80 -35.11
CA LEU A 5 -34.09 1.20 -34.57
C LEU A 5 -34.34 -0.23 -35.08
N SER A 6 -33.56 -0.69 -36.05
CA SER A 6 -33.74 -1.99 -36.72
C SER A 6 -32.95 -3.13 -36.08
N ILE A 7 -32.08 -2.85 -35.11
CA ILE A 7 -31.30 -3.87 -34.39
C ILE A 7 -32.10 -4.45 -33.22
N THR A 8 -31.89 -5.72 -32.93
CA THR A 8 -32.41 -6.37 -31.74
C THR A 8 -31.73 -5.82 -30.47
N TYR A 9 -32.34 -6.09 -29.31
CA TYR A 9 -31.75 -5.69 -28.03
C TYR A 9 -30.37 -6.35 -27.79
N GLU A 10 -30.22 -7.63 -28.12
CA GLU A 10 -28.96 -8.37 -27.94
C GLU A 10 -27.82 -7.83 -28.83
N GLU A 11 -28.13 -7.53 -30.10
CA GLU A 11 -27.19 -6.86 -31.00
C GLU A 11 -26.82 -5.47 -30.49
N ALA A 12 -27.81 -4.72 -29.98
CA ALA A 12 -27.57 -3.41 -29.40
C ALA A 12 -26.67 -3.48 -28.17
N GLN A 13 -26.86 -4.47 -27.29
CA GLN A 13 -26.05 -4.69 -26.10
C GLN A 13 -24.60 -5.05 -26.48
N THR A 14 -24.42 -5.98 -27.42
CA THR A 14 -23.09 -6.38 -27.91
C THR A 14 -22.34 -5.19 -28.51
N LEU A 15 -23.02 -4.43 -29.37
CA LEU A 15 -22.43 -3.24 -29.99
C LEU A 15 -22.10 -2.16 -28.94
N ALA A 16 -22.96 -1.99 -27.93
CA ALA A 16 -22.75 -1.02 -26.85
C ALA A 16 -21.48 -1.37 -26.04
N VAL A 17 -21.32 -2.63 -25.62
CA VAL A 17 -20.12 -3.10 -24.89
C VAL A 17 -18.86 -2.84 -25.72
N MET A 18 -18.82 -3.33 -26.97
CA MET A 18 -17.66 -3.15 -27.84
C MET A 18 -17.30 -1.67 -28.07
N THR A 19 -18.32 -0.83 -28.28
CA THR A 19 -18.10 0.60 -28.56
C THR A 19 -17.64 1.34 -27.31
N PHE A 20 -18.26 1.05 -26.17
CA PHE A 20 -17.91 1.66 -24.89
C PHE A 20 -16.48 1.30 -24.48
N GLU A 21 -16.14 0.01 -24.46
CA GLU A 21 -14.81 -0.45 -24.03
C GLU A 21 -13.70 0.05 -24.95
N LYS A 22 -13.93 0.07 -26.28
CA LYS A 22 -12.97 0.64 -27.24
C LYS A 22 -12.74 2.13 -26.97
N ALA A 23 -13.80 2.89 -26.71
CA ALA A 23 -13.70 4.31 -26.41
C ALA A 23 -13.01 4.56 -25.05
N ALA A 24 -13.38 3.79 -24.02
CA ALA A 24 -12.81 3.86 -22.68
C ALA A 24 -11.31 3.56 -22.70
N LYS A 25 -10.89 2.44 -23.31
CA LYS A 25 -9.47 2.10 -23.49
C LYS A 25 -8.68 3.21 -24.17
N LYS A 26 -9.23 3.80 -25.24
CA LYS A 26 -8.60 4.93 -25.93
C LYS A 26 -8.44 6.15 -25.03
N TYR A 27 -9.45 6.47 -24.22
CA TYR A 27 -9.44 7.61 -23.30
C TYR A 27 -8.41 7.43 -22.17
N PHE A 28 -8.40 6.26 -21.53
CA PHE A 28 -7.47 5.93 -20.45
C PHE A 28 -6.02 5.98 -20.94
N LEU A 29 -5.72 5.32 -22.07
CA LEU A 29 -4.38 5.32 -22.65
C LEU A 29 -3.92 6.71 -23.08
N LYS A 30 -4.79 7.50 -23.70
CA LYS A 30 -4.44 8.87 -24.14
C LYS A 30 -4.10 9.75 -22.94
N SER A 31 -4.86 9.64 -21.86
CA SER A 31 -4.67 10.41 -20.63
C SER A 31 -3.37 10.03 -19.92
N LEU A 32 -3.11 8.73 -19.70
CA LEU A 32 -1.85 8.26 -19.11
C LEU A 32 -0.63 8.67 -19.95
N ASN A 33 -0.70 8.48 -21.26
CA ASN A 33 0.41 8.84 -22.15
C ASN A 33 0.66 10.35 -22.16
N LEU A 34 -0.39 11.18 -22.09
CA LEU A 34 -0.24 12.62 -21.96
C LEU A 34 0.42 13.00 -20.62
N GLY A 35 -0.04 12.41 -19.51
CA GLY A 35 0.56 12.61 -18.18
C GLY A 35 2.06 12.27 -18.16
N LYS A 36 2.42 11.07 -18.63
CA LYS A 36 3.83 10.63 -18.75
C LYS A 36 4.65 11.54 -19.67
N LYS A 37 4.09 12.00 -20.79
CA LYS A 37 4.78 12.92 -21.70
C LYS A 37 5.05 14.28 -21.05
N LEU A 38 4.08 14.81 -20.31
CA LEU A 38 4.20 16.13 -19.68
C LEU A 38 5.03 16.10 -18.39
N ARG A 39 5.02 14.98 -17.66
CA ARG A 39 5.73 14.79 -16.38
C ARG A 39 6.35 13.37 -16.34
N PRO A 40 7.45 13.13 -17.07
CA PRO A 40 8.05 11.80 -17.20
C PRO A 40 8.68 11.27 -15.90
N SER A 41 9.08 12.15 -14.98
CA SER A 41 9.64 11.77 -13.68
C SER A 41 8.58 11.48 -12.60
N ARG A 42 7.30 11.40 -12.96
CA ARG A 42 6.21 11.10 -12.05
C ARG A 42 5.65 9.70 -12.33
N GLU A 43 5.11 9.10 -11.29
CA GLU A 43 4.40 7.84 -11.38
C GLU A 43 2.93 8.10 -11.72
N TRP A 44 2.40 7.33 -12.66
CA TRP A 44 1.09 7.54 -13.29
C TRP A 44 0.29 6.24 -13.28
N GLY A 45 -0.95 6.35 -12.84
CA GLY A 45 -1.92 5.29 -12.74
C GLY A 45 -3.27 5.88 -12.37
N TYR A 46 -4.31 5.05 -12.34
CA TYR A 46 -5.65 5.47 -11.94
C TYR A 46 -5.94 5.02 -10.51
N TYR A 47 -6.48 5.93 -9.70
CA TYR A 47 -7.08 5.58 -8.41
C TYR A 47 -8.09 4.45 -8.57
N LEU A 48 -8.16 3.58 -7.56
CA LEU A 48 -8.99 2.38 -7.45
C LEU A 48 -8.47 1.16 -8.22
N TYR A 49 -7.59 1.32 -9.22
CA TYR A 49 -7.20 0.20 -10.09
C TYR A 49 -5.94 -0.55 -9.58
N PRO A 50 -5.96 -1.90 -9.58
CA PRO A 50 -7.13 -2.76 -9.83
C PRO A 50 -8.10 -2.78 -8.65
N ASP A 51 -9.38 -3.07 -8.93
CA ASP A 51 -10.35 -3.44 -7.90
C ASP A 51 -10.44 -4.98 -7.83
N CYS A 52 -10.67 -5.48 -6.61
CA CYS A 52 -10.82 -6.89 -6.28
C CYS A 52 -12.30 -7.30 -6.19
N TYR A 53 -13.20 -6.34 -5.98
CA TYR A 53 -14.66 -6.57 -5.81
C TYR A 53 -15.04 -7.59 -4.73
N ASN A 54 -14.20 -7.77 -3.72
CA ASN A 54 -14.40 -8.67 -2.58
C ASN A 54 -15.31 -8.06 -1.49
N TYR A 55 -16.48 -7.56 -1.89
CA TYR A 55 -17.44 -6.84 -1.02
C TYR A 55 -18.55 -7.75 -0.43
N ASP A 56 -18.45 -9.06 -0.62
CA ASP A 56 -19.41 -10.09 -0.20
C ASP A 56 -19.47 -10.30 1.32
N TYR A 57 -18.59 -9.66 2.09
CA TYR A 57 -18.73 -9.54 3.54
C TYR A 57 -20.08 -8.93 3.96
N ASN A 58 -20.69 -8.09 3.11
CA ASN A 58 -22.02 -7.52 3.33
C ASN A 58 -23.15 -8.55 3.19
N LEU A 59 -22.87 -9.72 2.59
CA LEU A 59 -23.81 -10.81 2.41
C LEU A 59 -23.62 -11.90 3.47
N ASN A 60 -22.37 -12.27 3.75
CA ASN A 60 -22.03 -13.30 4.74
C ASN A 60 -20.62 -13.08 5.32
N ILE A 61 -20.55 -12.41 6.47
CA ILE A 61 -19.28 -12.10 7.14
C ILE A 61 -18.62 -13.32 7.81
N GLU A 62 -19.39 -14.35 8.17
CA GLU A 62 -18.89 -15.55 8.86
C GLU A 62 -18.02 -16.41 7.94
N ASN A 63 -18.42 -16.54 6.68
CA ASN A 63 -17.72 -17.33 5.67
C ASN A 63 -16.85 -16.48 4.72
N TYR A 64 -16.66 -15.20 5.04
CA TYR A 64 -15.91 -14.29 4.20
C TYR A 64 -14.42 -14.64 4.14
N THR A 65 -13.92 -14.94 2.93
CA THR A 65 -12.51 -15.30 2.69
C THR A 65 -11.66 -14.09 2.32
N GLY A 66 -12.28 -13.03 1.81
CA GLY A 66 -11.60 -11.87 1.24
C GLY A 66 -11.13 -12.03 -0.19
N GLU A 67 -11.22 -13.23 -0.78
CA GLU A 67 -10.71 -13.48 -2.12
C GLU A 67 -11.40 -12.63 -3.19
N CYS A 68 -10.64 -12.13 -4.16
CA CYS A 68 -11.23 -11.53 -5.35
C CYS A 68 -11.96 -12.62 -6.15
N PRO A 69 -13.21 -12.40 -6.60
CA PRO A 69 -13.91 -13.36 -7.44
C PRO A 69 -13.10 -13.67 -8.72
N GLU A 70 -13.09 -14.93 -9.15
CA GLU A 70 -12.31 -15.36 -10.32
C GLU A 70 -12.65 -14.61 -11.61
N ILE A 71 -13.93 -14.23 -11.77
CA ILE A 71 -14.37 -13.41 -12.91
C ILE A 71 -13.71 -12.02 -12.91
N GLU A 72 -13.45 -11.45 -11.73
CA GLU A 72 -12.84 -10.13 -11.62
C GLU A 72 -11.32 -10.20 -11.82
N LYS A 73 -10.67 -11.30 -11.40
CA LYS A 73 -9.28 -11.58 -11.79
C LYS A 73 -9.13 -11.71 -13.31
N SER A 74 -10.05 -12.44 -13.97
CA SER A 74 -10.06 -12.56 -15.44
C SER A 74 -10.27 -11.21 -16.14
N ARG A 75 -11.19 -10.38 -15.64
CA ARG A 75 -11.39 -9.01 -16.16
C ARG A 75 -10.16 -8.13 -15.93
N ASN A 76 -9.51 -8.25 -14.79
CA ASN A 76 -8.24 -7.57 -14.53
C ASN A 76 -7.14 -8.06 -15.49
N ASP A 77 -7.12 -9.33 -15.91
CA ASP A 77 -6.18 -9.80 -16.93
C ASP A 77 -6.46 -9.18 -18.31
N GLU A 78 -7.73 -9.01 -18.68
CA GLU A 78 -8.14 -8.32 -19.92
C GLU A 78 -7.74 -6.83 -19.92
N LEU A 79 -7.57 -6.23 -18.74
CA LEU A 79 -7.02 -4.89 -18.55
C LEU A 79 -5.49 -4.81 -18.64
N PHE A 80 -4.81 -5.85 -19.15
CA PHE A 80 -3.35 -5.84 -19.39
C PHE A 80 -2.83 -4.55 -20.03
N TRP A 81 -3.59 -3.98 -20.98
CA TRP A 81 -3.24 -2.73 -21.67
C TRP A 81 -3.12 -1.54 -20.72
N LEU A 82 -3.86 -1.52 -19.61
CA LEU A 82 -3.82 -0.48 -18.59
C LEU A 82 -2.58 -0.66 -17.71
N TRP A 83 -2.29 -1.88 -17.27
CA TRP A 83 -1.11 -2.20 -16.46
C TRP A 83 0.16 -1.85 -17.23
N ASN A 84 0.27 -2.31 -18.48
CA ASN A 84 1.42 -2.04 -19.35
C ASN A 84 1.63 -0.54 -19.64
N ALA A 85 0.58 0.27 -19.56
CA ALA A 85 0.67 1.71 -19.74
C ALA A 85 0.95 2.48 -18.44
N SER A 86 0.74 1.87 -17.28
CA SER A 86 0.88 2.51 -15.96
C SER A 86 2.32 2.43 -15.46
N THR A 87 2.71 3.40 -14.63
CA THR A 87 4.00 3.40 -13.91
C THR A 87 3.82 3.30 -12.40
N ALA A 88 2.59 3.29 -11.90
CA ALA A 88 2.20 2.89 -10.54
C ALA A 88 0.76 2.36 -10.52
N LEU A 89 0.41 1.55 -9.51
CA LEU A 89 -0.94 1.07 -9.24
C LEU A 89 -1.47 1.63 -7.92
N PHE A 90 -2.77 1.92 -7.87
CA PHE A 90 -3.40 2.65 -6.76
C PHE A 90 -4.69 1.96 -6.28
N PRO A 91 -4.61 0.71 -5.78
CA PRO A 91 -5.78 0.02 -5.24
C PRO A 91 -6.29 0.77 -4.00
N SER A 92 -7.61 0.88 -3.85
CA SER A 92 -8.20 1.36 -2.59
C SER A 92 -8.37 0.19 -1.64
N ILE A 93 -7.99 0.33 -0.37
CA ILE A 93 -8.21 -0.66 0.71
C ILE A 93 -9.01 -0.06 1.87
N TYR A 94 -9.93 0.86 1.55
CA TYR A 94 -10.77 1.50 2.56
C TYR A 94 -11.66 0.48 3.26
N LEU A 95 -11.59 0.45 4.59
CA LEU A 95 -12.44 -0.41 5.43
C LEU A 95 -13.80 0.25 5.65
N GLU A 96 -14.87 -0.55 5.59
CA GLU A 96 -16.19 -0.17 6.13
C GLU A 96 -16.28 -0.56 7.61
N HIS A 97 -17.14 0.10 8.37
CA HIS A 97 -17.26 -0.09 9.82
C HIS A 97 -17.57 -1.54 10.21
N VAL A 98 -18.29 -2.28 9.36
CA VAL A 98 -18.58 -3.71 9.59
C VAL A 98 -17.31 -4.58 9.68
N LEU A 99 -16.18 -4.09 9.16
CA LEU A 99 -14.89 -4.77 9.18
C LEU A 99 -13.98 -4.33 10.35
N GLN A 100 -14.44 -3.41 11.21
CA GLN A 100 -13.67 -2.86 12.32
C GLN A 100 -13.07 -3.96 13.20
N GLU A 101 -11.78 -3.81 13.50
CA GLU A 101 -11.01 -4.65 14.43
C GLU A 101 -11.18 -6.16 14.20
N SER A 102 -11.33 -6.57 12.94
CA SER A 102 -11.68 -7.94 12.57
C SER A 102 -10.63 -8.60 11.68
N LYS A 103 -10.61 -9.94 11.72
CA LYS A 103 -9.85 -10.76 10.76
C LYS A 103 -10.36 -10.53 9.33
N GLN A 104 -11.65 -10.27 9.15
CA GLN A 104 -12.28 -10.01 7.86
C GLN A 104 -11.74 -8.70 7.25
N GLY A 105 -11.53 -7.65 8.06
CA GLY A 105 -10.88 -6.41 7.61
C GLY A 105 -9.46 -6.65 7.09
N MET A 106 -8.67 -7.47 7.80
CA MET A 106 -7.36 -7.92 7.33
C MET A 106 -7.46 -8.69 6.00
N LEU A 107 -8.38 -9.66 5.89
CA LEU A 107 -8.56 -10.45 4.66
C LEU A 107 -8.99 -9.59 3.47
N TYR A 108 -9.88 -8.62 3.71
CA TYR A 108 -10.32 -7.66 2.70
C TYR A 108 -9.14 -6.87 2.12
N ALA A 109 -8.32 -6.24 2.98
CA ALA A 109 -7.17 -5.47 2.55
C ALA A 109 -6.10 -6.34 1.88
N ARG A 110 -5.78 -7.50 2.48
CA ARG A 110 -4.79 -8.48 1.99
C ARG A 110 -5.03 -8.84 0.53
N HIS A 111 -6.23 -9.27 0.18
CA HIS A 111 -6.51 -9.75 -1.18
C HIS A 111 -6.52 -8.64 -2.22
N ARG A 112 -6.91 -7.42 -1.83
CA ARG A 112 -6.83 -6.24 -2.70
C ARG A 112 -5.38 -5.87 -3.01
N ILE A 113 -4.50 -5.94 -2.00
CA ILE A 113 -3.06 -5.75 -2.18
C ILE A 113 -2.47 -6.89 -3.02
N GLN A 114 -2.84 -8.14 -2.76
CA GLN A 114 -2.39 -9.30 -3.54
C GLN A 114 -2.79 -9.19 -5.02
N GLU A 115 -4.01 -8.76 -5.32
CA GLU A 115 -4.44 -8.58 -6.71
C GLU A 115 -3.66 -7.48 -7.41
N ALA A 116 -3.42 -6.34 -6.73
CA ALA A 116 -2.56 -5.29 -7.25
C ALA A 116 -1.13 -5.78 -7.52
N LEU A 117 -0.55 -6.57 -6.59
CA LEU A 117 0.77 -7.16 -6.77
C LEU A 117 0.77 -8.19 -7.92
N ARG A 118 -0.29 -9.00 -8.06
CA ARG A 118 -0.44 -9.98 -9.14
C ARG A 118 -0.45 -9.31 -10.51
N VAL A 119 -1.24 -8.27 -10.70
CA VAL A 119 -1.32 -7.58 -11.99
C VAL A 119 -0.07 -6.73 -12.28
N SER A 120 0.64 -6.28 -11.24
CA SER A 120 1.83 -5.43 -11.38
C SER A 120 3.01 -6.11 -12.10
N VAL A 121 3.05 -7.44 -12.10
CA VAL A 121 4.09 -8.25 -12.77
C VAL A 121 3.65 -8.80 -14.13
N LEU A 122 2.40 -8.59 -14.54
CA LEU A 122 1.92 -9.07 -15.85
C LEU A 122 2.68 -8.43 -17.01
N PRO A 123 2.94 -7.09 -17.03
CA PRO A 123 3.69 -6.46 -18.12
C PRO A 123 5.15 -6.90 -18.18
N ASN A 124 5.78 -7.13 -17.03
CA ASN A 124 7.15 -7.60 -16.93
C ASN A 124 7.32 -8.49 -15.69
N LYS A 125 7.75 -9.75 -15.88
CA LYS A 125 7.98 -10.71 -14.81
C LYS A 125 9.23 -10.39 -13.98
N THR A 126 10.19 -9.62 -14.51
CA THR A 126 11.42 -9.25 -13.78
C THR A 126 11.26 -7.94 -13.00
N HIS A 127 10.27 -7.11 -13.34
CA HIS A 127 10.04 -5.82 -12.71
C HIS A 127 8.56 -5.56 -12.45
N SER A 128 8.17 -5.52 -11.17
CA SER A 128 6.82 -5.18 -10.75
C SER A 128 6.58 -3.67 -10.81
N ILE A 129 5.43 -3.24 -11.34
CA ILE A 129 4.95 -1.86 -11.17
C ILE A 129 4.79 -1.54 -9.67
N PRO A 130 5.26 -0.39 -9.17
CA PRO A 130 5.09 -0.04 -7.76
C PRO A 130 3.60 0.10 -7.39
N VAL A 131 3.24 -0.41 -6.21
CA VAL A 131 1.86 -0.41 -5.70
C VAL A 131 1.78 0.54 -4.50
N TYR A 132 0.90 1.53 -4.57
CA TYR A 132 0.62 2.46 -3.47
C TYR A 132 -0.85 2.33 -3.06
N ALA A 133 -1.08 1.63 -1.96
CA ALA A 133 -2.45 1.35 -1.50
C ALA A 133 -3.07 2.61 -0.89
N TYR A 134 -4.25 2.99 -1.38
CA TYR A 134 -5.02 4.09 -0.82
C TYR A 134 -5.73 3.62 0.46
N ILE A 135 -5.50 4.34 1.55
CA ILE A 135 -6.16 4.17 2.84
C ILE A 135 -6.98 5.43 3.19
N ARG A 136 -8.00 5.27 4.03
CA ARG A 136 -8.64 6.39 4.73
C ARG A 136 -8.22 6.38 6.19
N LEU A 137 -8.24 7.55 6.81
CA LEU A 137 -8.03 7.69 8.26
C LEU A 137 -9.27 7.27 9.07
N CYS A 138 -10.46 7.40 8.47
CA CYS A 138 -11.75 6.97 9.02
C CYS A 138 -12.32 5.82 8.19
N PHE A 139 -13.27 5.07 8.75
CA PHE A 139 -14.03 4.09 7.97
C PHE A 139 -14.73 4.75 6.77
N LYS A 140 -14.87 4.00 5.67
CA LYS A 140 -15.39 4.46 4.38
C LYS A 140 -16.80 5.06 4.50
N ASP A 141 -17.60 4.47 5.36
CA ASP A 141 -18.99 4.78 5.69
C ASP A 141 -19.12 5.70 6.93
N SER A 142 -18.01 6.31 7.38
CA SER A 142 -17.98 7.28 8.48
C SER A 142 -17.09 8.49 8.15
N GLU A 143 -17.31 9.59 8.86
CA GLU A 143 -16.53 10.82 8.73
C GLU A 143 -15.65 11.10 9.96
N ASP A 144 -15.98 10.53 11.11
CA ASP A 144 -15.37 10.81 12.41
C ASP A 144 -14.95 9.55 13.19
N ASN A 145 -15.30 8.35 12.72
CA ASN A 145 -14.80 7.11 13.30
C ASN A 145 -13.46 6.73 12.67
N TYR A 146 -12.38 7.11 13.35
CA TYR A 146 -11.00 6.85 12.94
C TYR A 146 -10.62 5.38 13.12
N LEU A 147 -9.77 4.88 12.22
CA LEU A 147 -9.23 3.53 12.30
C LEU A 147 -8.45 3.34 13.61
N SER A 148 -8.66 2.22 14.30
CA SER A 148 -7.83 1.86 15.46
C SER A 148 -6.41 1.48 15.03
N GLU A 149 -5.48 1.33 15.98
CA GLU A 149 -4.17 0.74 15.67
C GLU A 149 -4.32 -0.68 15.06
N TYR A 150 -5.29 -1.47 15.51
CA TYR A 150 -5.59 -2.79 14.95
C TYR A 150 -5.98 -2.70 13.47
N ASP A 151 -6.82 -1.74 13.11
CA ASP A 151 -7.22 -1.50 11.72
C ASP A 151 -6.06 -0.97 10.87
N LEU A 152 -5.14 -0.18 11.45
CA LEU A 152 -3.90 0.23 10.79
C LEU A 152 -2.95 -0.95 10.55
N VAL A 153 -2.91 -1.94 11.46
CA VAL A 153 -2.22 -3.22 11.25
C VAL A 153 -2.83 -3.97 10.07
N ASN A 154 -4.15 -4.07 10.04
CA ASN A 154 -4.88 -4.76 8.97
C ASN A 154 -4.76 -4.09 7.60
N THR A 155 -4.42 -2.80 7.54
CA THR A 155 -4.29 -2.02 6.30
C THR A 155 -2.82 -1.72 5.96
N ILE A 156 -2.24 -0.71 6.61
CA ILE A 156 -0.85 -0.27 6.38
C ILE A 156 0.14 -1.39 6.71
N GLY A 157 -0.07 -2.09 7.83
CA GLY A 157 0.80 -3.19 8.25
C GLY A 157 0.80 -4.32 7.21
N GLU A 158 -0.38 -4.68 6.74
CA GLU A 158 -0.54 -5.69 5.70
C GLU A 158 0.06 -5.24 4.36
N ALA A 159 -0.13 -3.98 3.96
CA ALA A 159 0.49 -3.42 2.75
C ALA A 159 2.02 -3.51 2.81
N ALA A 160 2.64 -3.08 3.92
CA ALA A 160 4.08 -3.16 4.11
C ALA A 160 4.58 -4.61 4.07
N ALA A 161 3.94 -5.52 4.81
CA ALA A 161 4.37 -6.91 4.90
C ALA A 161 4.22 -7.67 3.57
N LEU A 162 3.23 -7.33 2.74
CA LEU A 162 3.04 -7.93 1.42
C LEU A 162 3.94 -7.31 0.34
N GLY A 163 4.66 -6.24 0.64
CA GLY A 163 5.58 -5.60 -0.29
C GLY A 163 4.96 -4.54 -1.19
N ALA A 164 3.91 -3.86 -0.75
CA ALA A 164 3.51 -2.60 -1.37
C ALA A 164 4.67 -1.59 -1.30
N SER A 165 4.77 -0.72 -2.30
CA SER A 165 5.80 0.34 -2.34
C SER A 165 5.49 1.48 -1.37
N GLY A 166 4.23 1.64 -0.98
CA GLY A 166 3.80 2.68 -0.05
C GLY A 166 2.30 2.64 0.20
N VAL A 167 1.83 3.61 0.98
CA VAL A 167 0.41 3.86 1.19
C VAL A 167 0.12 5.34 0.99
N ILE A 168 -1.07 5.65 0.47
CA ILE A 168 -1.54 7.02 0.31
C ILE A 168 -2.70 7.21 1.28
N ALA A 169 -2.48 8.05 2.29
CA ALA A 169 -3.52 8.40 3.25
C ALA A 169 -4.37 9.53 2.67
N TRP A 170 -5.64 9.22 2.42
CA TRP A 170 -6.60 10.15 1.85
C TRP A 170 -7.68 10.54 2.87
N GLY A 171 -7.97 11.83 2.96
CA GLY A 171 -9.04 12.38 3.79
C GLY A 171 -10.08 13.12 2.95
N ASN A 172 -11.36 12.98 3.30
CA ASN A 172 -12.37 13.89 2.77
C ASN A 172 -12.24 15.26 3.47
N MET A 173 -12.61 16.34 2.79
CA MET A 173 -12.62 17.71 3.34
C MET A 173 -13.43 17.84 4.64
N ASN A 174 -14.40 16.95 4.87
CA ASN A 174 -15.22 16.92 6.07
C ASN A 174 -14.40 16.71 7.36
N ILE A 175 -13.28 15.98 7.28
CA ILE A 175 -12.36 15.73 8.42
C ILE A 175 -11.70 17.04 8.91
N THR A 176 -11.70 18.07 8.07
CA THR A 176 -11.11 19.38 8.36
C THR A 176 -12.13 20.53 8.23
N SER A 177 -13.43 20.24 8.33
CA SER A 177 -14.51 21.20 8.07
C SER A 177 -14.81 22.16 9.22
N SER A 178 -14.39 21.81 10.44
CA SER A 178 -14.60 22.59 11.67
C SER A 178 -13.42 22.50 12.62
N GLU A 179 -13.30 23.45 13.54
CA GLU A 179 -12.28 23.44 14.60
C GLU A 179 -12.30 22.12 15.40
N ALA A 180 -13.49 21.62 15.72
CA ALA A 180 -13.66 20.35 16.43
C ALA A 180 -13.13 19.17 15.60
N SER A 181 -13.47 19.08 14.31
CA SER A 181 -12.98 18.01 13.43
C SER A 181 -11.47 18.06 13.23
N CYS A 182 -10.89 19.26 13.02
CA CYS A 182 -9.44 19.46 12.93
C CYS A 182 -8.73 19.05 14.22
N THR A 183 -9.30 19.39 15.38
CA THR A 183 -8.74 19.02 16.68
C THR A 183 -8.79 17.51 16.91
N ALA A 184 -9.87 16.85 16.50
CA ALA A 184 -9.99 15.39 16.54
C ALA A 184 -8.97 14.72 15.60
N ALA A 185 -8.85 15.20 14.37
CA ALA A 185 -7.89 14.71 13.38
C ALA A 185 -6.45 14.86 13.88
N LYS A 186 -6.09 16.04 14.40
CA LYS A 186 -4.77 16.29 15.00
C LYS A 186 -4.48 15.30 16.12
N ARG A 187 -5.43 15.10 17.05
CA ARG A 187 -5.27 14.16 18.15
C ARG A 187 -5.07 12.73 17.64
N TYR A 188 -5.84 12.31 16.65
CA TYR A 188 -5.71 10.99 16.04
C TYR A 188 -4.33 10.80 15.37
N LEU A 189 -3.88 11.79 14.60
CA LEU A 189 -2.55 11.78 13.98
C LEU A 189 -1.45 11.64 15.04
N GLU A 190 -1.47 12.49 16.07
CA GLU A 190 -0.43 12.51 17.10
C GLU A 190 -0.41 11.26 17.99
N LYS A 191 -1.58 10.70 18.30
CA LYS A 191 -1.71 9.62 19.30
C LYS A 191 -1.73 8.23 18.71
N VAL A 192 -2.15 8.07 17.46
CA VAL A 192 -2.36 6.75 16.84
C VAL A 192 -1.57 6.62 15.55
N LEU A 193 -1.89 7.44 14.53
CA LEU A 193 -1.34 7.23 13.20
C LEU A 193 0.18 7.46 13.13
N ASN A 194 0.67 8.58 13.65
CA ASN A 194 2.08 8.95 13.51
C ASN A 194 3.02 7.96 14.24
N PRO A 195 2.76 7.54 15.50
CA PRO A 195 3.53 6.49 16.14
C PRO A 195 3.52 5.18 15.35
N TYR A 196 2.35 4.80 14.82
CA TYR A 196 2.22 3.56 14.04
C TYR A 196 2.97 3.62 12.71
N ILE A 197 2.90 4.74 11.97
CA ILE A 197 3.68 4.96 10.73
C ILE A 197 5.18 4.85 11.02
N LEU A 198 5.65 5.49 12.11
CA LEU A 198 7.06 5.43 12.48
C LEU A 198 7.48 4.00 12.81
N ASN A 199 6.64 3.24 13.52
CA ASN A 199 6.86 1.83 13.81
C ASN A 199 7.07 1.01 12.53
N VAL A 200 6.07 0.98 11.65
CA VAL A 200 6.09 0.13 10.45
C VAL A 200 7.18 0.56 9.46
N THR A 201 7.43 1.86 9.31
CA THR A 201 8.44 2.38 8.38
C THR A 201 9.85 2.02 8.85
N THR A 202 10.14 2.25 10.13
CA THR A 202 11.47 1.93 10.71
C THR A 202 11.72 0.43 10.65
N ALA A 203 10.74 -0.41 11.00
CA ALA A 203 10.88 -1.86 10.91
C ALA A 203 11.11 -2.34 9.47
N SER A 204 10.44 -1.71 8.49
CA SER A 204 10.63 -2.02 7.07
C SER A 204 12.03 -1.65 6.58
N GLN A 205 12.56 -0.50 7.01
CA GLN A 205 13.93 -0.07 6.70
C GLN A 205 14.96 -1.00 7.34
N LEU A 206 14.81 -1.30 8.63
CA LEU A 206 15.68 -2.22 9.34
C LEU A 206 15.71 -3.60 8.67
N CYS A 207 14.56 -4.12 8.23
CA CYS A 207 14.52 -5.38 7.49
C CYS A 207 15.23 -5.27 6.14
N SER A 208 15.03 -4.18 5.40
CA SER A 208 15.71 -3.92 4.12
C SER A 208 17.23 -3.87 4.29
N GLU A 209 17.72 -3.19 5.31
CA GLU A 209 19.15 -3.15 5.65
C GLU A 209 19.66 -4.53 6.07
N ALA A 210 18.91 -5.20 6.96
CA ALA A 210 19.31 -6.47 7.58
C ALA A 210 19.34 -7.64 6.60
N LEU A 211 18.39 -7.72 5.67
CA LEU A 211 18.27 -8.85 4.75
C LEU A 211 18.62 -8.51 3.31
N CYS A 212 18.34 -7.28 2.89
CA CYS A 212 18.32 -6.89 1.47
C CYS A 212 19.40 -5.88 1.09
N GLN A 213 20.39 -5.65 1.95
CA GLN A 213 21.48 -4.68 1.76
C GLN A 213 21.00 -3.26 1.43
N ALA A 214 19.81 -2.85 1.90
CA ALA A 214 19.12 -1.62 1.49
C ALA A 214 18.86 -1.49 -0.04
N LYS A 215 19.00 -2.57 -0.81
CA LYS A 215 18.80 -2.66 -2.27
C LYS A 215 17.51 -3.41 -2.65
N GLY A 216 16.66 -3.70 -1.67
CA GLY A 216 15.40 -4.39 -1.88
C GLY A 216 14.49 -4.26 -0.67
N ARG A 217 13.21 -4.57 -0.86
CA ARG A 217 12.20 -4.56 0.20
C ARG A 217 11.97 -5.96 0.75
N CYS A 218 11.65 -6.02 2.04
CA CYS A 218 11.21 -7.26 2.67
C CYS A 218 9.74 -7.55 2.32
N VAL A 219 9.48 -8.79 1.91
CA VAL A 219 8.14 -9.29 1.58
C VAL A 219 7.92 -10.59 2.32
N ARG A 220 6.74 -10.75 2.93
CA ARG A 220 6.36 -11.95 3.67
C ARG A 220 6.51 -13.18 2.76
N LYS A 221 7.18 -14.22 3.25
CA LYS A 221 7.42 -15.48 2.50
C LYS A 221 6.12 -16.20 2.19
N ALA A 222 5.24 -16.29 3.20
CA ALA A 222 3.93 -16.90 3.14
C ALA A 222 2.87 -15.82 3.34
N TRP A 223 2.32 -15.31 2.24
CA TRP A 223 1.42 -14.15 2.23
C TRP A 223 0.16 -14.38 3.06
N GLU A 224 -0.30 -15.63 3.17
CA GLU A 224 -1.48 -16.06 3.91
C GLU A 224 -1.26 -16.09 5.44
N LYS A 225 -0.01 -16.23 5.88
CA LYS A 225 0.34 -16.26 7.30
C LYS A 225 0.41 -14.85 7.89
N GLY A 226 0.34 -14.76 9.21
CA GLY A 226 0.66 -13.53 9.93
C GLY A 226 2.16 -13.20 9.88
N GLY A 227 2.52 -12.00 10.35
CA GLY A 227 3.90 -11.53 10.42
C GLY A 227 4.01 -10.14 9.81
N TYR A 228 4.12 -9.12 10.65
CA TYR A 228 4.14 -7.73 10.23
C TYR A 228 5.50 -7.11 10.49
N LEU A 229 5.90 -6.17 9.64
CA LEU A 229 7.12 -5.39 9.85
C LEU A 229 6.84 -4.35 10.93
N HIS A 230 6.97 -4.76 12.20
CA HIS A 230 6.84 -3.89 13.36
C HIS A 230 8.07 -4.01 14.26
N LEU A 231 8.39 -2.92 14.93
CA LEU A 231 9.44 -2.86 15.93
C LEU A 231 9.04 -3.67 17.16
N SER A 232 9.99 -4.46 17.69
CA SER A 232 9.79 -5.19 18.94
C SER A 232 9.67 -4.21 20.12
N PRO A 233 8.57 -4.23 20.89
CA PRO A 233 8.39 -3.29 22.01
C PRO A 233 9.37 -3.53 23.17
N GLN A 234 10.08 -4.67 23.17
CA GLN A 234 11.09 -4.99 24.18
C GLN A 234 12.44 -4.30 23.90
N ARG A 235 12.72 -3.96 22.64
CA ARG A 235 14.02 -3.44 22.19
C ARG A 235 13.95 -2.02 21.64
N TYR A 236 12.79 -1.66 21.10
CA TYR A 236 12.57 -0.37 20.49
C TYR A 236 11.50 0.40 21.27
N HIS A 237 11.75 1.69 21.45
CA HIS A 237 10.83 2.61 22.11
C HIS A 237 10.61 3.82 21.21
N ILE A 238 9.34 4.10 20.90
CA ILE A 238 8.96 5.32 20.22
C ILE A 238 8.78 6.40 21.28
N CYS A 239 9.53 7.48 21.16
CA CYS A 239 9.55 8.58 22.13
C CYS A 239 9.37 9.92 21.42
N MET A 240 8.89 10.92 22.16
CA MET A 240 8.97 12.31 21.71
C MET A 240 10.34 12.88 22.08
N ASP A 241 10.92 13.66 21.17
CA ASP A 241 12.12 14.45 21.42
C ASP A 241 11.78 15.81 22.07
N ASN A 242 12.82 16.59 22.36
CA ASN A 242 12.69 17.90 23.01
C ASN A 242 11.99 18.96 22.13
N THR A 243 11.85 18.69 20.83
CA THR A 243 11.17 19.54 19.85
C THR A 243 9.72 19.11 19.59
N GLY A 244 9.27 18.01 20.20
CA GLY A 244 7.96 17.42 19.98
C GLY A 244 7.90 16.47 18.77
N GLY A 245 9.03 16.18 18.13
CA GLY A 245 9.14 15.18 17.06
C GLY A 245 9.14 13.76 17.61
N LEU A 246 8.59 12.79 16.86
CA LEU A 246 8.72 11.38 17.20
C LEU A 246 10.08 10.84 16.74
N LEU A 247 10.70 9.98 17.57
CA LEU A 247 11.90 9.24 17.23
C LEU A 247 11.83 7.80 17.77
N VAL A 248 12.67 6.92 17.21
CA VAL A 248 12.84 5.54 17.67
C VAL A 248 14.15 5.41 18.42
N LYS A 249 14.11 4.87 19.64
CA LYS A 249 15.30 4.44 20.40
C LYS A 249 15.37 2.93 20.40
N GLY A 250 16.49 2.37 19.94
CA GLY A 250 16.74 0.94 19.93
C GLY A 250 17.94 0.61 19.06
N HIS A 251 18.27 -0.67 18.96
CA HIS A 251 19.33 -1.16 18.08
C HIS A 251 18.91 -2.49 17.46
N LEU A 252 19.31 -2.70 16.21
CA LEU A 252 19.13 -3.97 15.52
C LEU A 252 19.96 -5.05 16.23
N SER A 253 19.30 -6.13 16.63
CA SER A 253 19.96 -7.29 17.23
C SER A 253 19.98 -8.48 16.27
N GLN A 254 20.80 -9.50 16.56
CA GLN A 254 20.79 -10.73 15.77
C GLN A 254 19.42 -11.42 15.79
N GLU A 255 18.69 -11.34 16.91
CA GLU A 255 17.34 -11.88 17.00
C GLU A 255 16.35 -11.17 16.06
N ASP A 256 16.55 -9.86 15.78
CA ASP A 256 15.75 -9.18 14.75
C ASP A 256 16.05 -9.74 13.36
N VAL A 257 17.33 -9.91 13.04
CA VAL A 257 17.75 -10.46 11.74
C VAL A 257 17.21 -11.87 11.55
N ASP A 258 17.35 -12.73 12.55
CA ASP A 258 16.85 -14.10 12.52
C ASP A 258 15.31 -14.12 12.38
N TRP A 259 14.61 -13.22 13.09
CA TRP A 259 13.15 -13.09 12.99
C TRP A 259 12.70 -12.64 11.60
N PHE A 260 13.41 -11.67 11.00
CA PHE A 260 13.16 -11.22 9.63
C PHE A 260 13.43 -12.35 8.65
N GLU A 261 14.58 -13.02 8.76
CA GLU A 261 14.98 -14.10 7.84
C GLU A 261 13.99 -15.25 7.86
N GLU A 262 13.44 -15.62 9.03
CA GLU A 262 12.44 -16.67 9.14
C GLU A 262 11.16 -16.36 8.35
N ARG A 263 10.73 -15.09 8.33
CA ARG A 263 9.38 -14.68 7.85
C ARG A 263 9.36 -13.94 6.52
N PHE A 264 10.45 -13.30 6.15
CA PHE A 264 10.53 -12.39 5.00
C PHE A 264 11.61 -12.83 4.01
N LYS A 265 11.39 -12.48 2.75
CA LYS A 265 12.33 -12.61 1.64
C LYS A 265 12.55 -11.23 1.02
N CYS A 266 13.64 -11.06 0.29
CA CYS A 266 13.90 -9.83 -0.44
C CYS A 266 13.26 -9.83 -1.83
N VAL A 267 12.66 -8.70 -2.19
CA VAL A 267 12.36 -8.32 -3.57
C VAL A 267 13.27 -7.14 -3.91
N CYS A 268 14.23 -7.37 -4.80
CA CYS A 268 15.28 -6.40 -5.11
C CYS A 268 14.78 -5.31 -6.07
N TYR A 269 15.31 -4.09 -5.93
CA TYR A 269 14.90 -2.96 -6.77
C TYR A 269 15.50 -3.01 -8.18
N THR A 270 16.57 -3.78 -8.33
CA THR A 270 17.23 -4.06 -9.61
C THR A 270 17.26 -5.57 -9.84
N GLU A 271 17.71 -5.97 -11.02
CA GLU A 271 17.89 -7.40 -11.35
C GLU A 271 19.05 -8.04 -10.56
N GLU A 272 19.90 -7.23 -9.91
CA GLU A 272 20.98 -7.73 -9.07
C GLU A 272 20.43 -8.38 -7.78
N PRO A 273 20.89 -9.59 -7.41
CA PRO A 273 20.55 -10.20 -6.13
C PRO A 273 20.96 -9.31 -4.96
N CYS A 274 20.03 -9.08 -4.04
CA CYS A 274 20.21 -8.22 -2.87
C CYS A 274 20.10 -8.99 -1.54
N PHE A 275 19.72 -10.27 -1.57
CA PHE A 275 19.55 -11.07 -0.34
C PHE A 275 20.91 -11.43 0.26
N THR A 276 21.22 -10.85 1.42
CA THR A 276 22.40 -11.16 2.23
C THR A 276 22.11 -10.80 3.68
N PRO A 277 21.64 -11.77 4.48
CA PRO A 277 21.39 -11.56 5.90
C PRO A 277 22.63 -11.07 6.65
N LEU A 278 22.47 -10.03 7.46
CA LEU A 278 23.54 -9.53 8.31
C LEU A 278 23.90 -10.56 9.40
N SER A 279 25.19 -10.71 9.68
CA SER A 279 25.67 -11.43 10.86
C SER A 279 26.30 -10.44 11.82
N LEU A 280 25.64 -10.18 12.94
CA LEU A 280 26.07 -9.22 13.96
C LEU A 280 27.09 -9.82 14.96
N LYS A 281 27.68 -10.99 14.65
CA LYS A 281 28.69 -11.66 15.49
C LYS A 281 30.07 -10.99 15.34
N LYS A 282 30.32 -10.01 16.21
CA LYS A 282 31.54 -9.21 16.51
C LYS A 282 31.40 -7.73 16.13
N ILE A 283 31.04 -6.95 17.15
CA ILE A 283 31.32 -5.52 17.35
C ILE A 283 30.80 -4.58 16.24
N SER A 284 29.61 -4.04 16.46
CA SER A 284 29.41 -2.59 16.63
C SER A 284 27.95 -2.35 17.00
N SER A 285 27.71 -1.54 18.02
CA SER A 285 26.40 -0.98 18.32
C SER A 285 25.88 -0.24 17.08
N PHE A 286 25.06 -0.88 16.27
CA PHE A 286 24.29 -0.19 15.24
C PHE A 286 23.18 0.58 15.96
N THR A 287 23.51 1.79 16.39
CA THR A 287 22.50 2.76 16.79
C THR A 287 21.94 3.30 15.48
N TYR A 288 20.73 2.87 15.11
CA TYR A 288 19.99 3.57 14.07
C TYR A 288 19.66 4.95 14.63
N ASN A 289 20.46 5.94 14.26
CA ASN A 289 20.36 7.32 14.71
C ASN A 289 20.23 8.24 13.49
N GLU A 290 19.39 7.84 12.54
CA GLU A 290 18.67 8.84 11.76
C GLU A 290 17.36 9.07 12.50
N GLY A 291 17.31 10.17 13.25
CA GLY A 291 16.06 10.68 13.78
C GLY A 291 15.15 10.96 12.60
N LEU A 292 14.33 9.97 12.22
CA LEU A 292 13.17 10.14 11.36
C LEU A 292 12.14 10.99 12.10
N SER A 293 12.47 12.28 12.23
CA SER A 293 11.50 13.31 12.52
C SER A 293 10.53 13.31 11.34
N LEU A 294 9.23 13.31 11.61
CA LEU A 294 8.19 13.50 10.58
C LEU A 294 8.43 14.75 9.71
N SER A 295 9.25 15.71 10.17
CA SER A 295 9.69 16.87 9.38
C SER A 295 10.57 16.51 8.17
N GLN A 296 11.22 15.35 8.14
CA GLN A 296 12.00 14.85 7.00
C GLN A 296 11.16 14.04 6.01
N ILE A 297 9.89 13.76 6.33
CA ILE A 297 8.93 13.04 5.47
C ILE A 297 8.25 14.02 4.47
N SER A 298 8.61 15.30 4.48
CA SER A 298 8.09 16.35 3.60
C SER A 298 9.01 16.63 2.38
N LEU A 299 8.48 16.35 1.18
CA LEU A 299 8.74 16.98 -0.13
C LEU A 299 10.08 17.73 -0.30
N GLY A 300 11.18 17.00 -0.53
CA GLY A 300 12.46 17.52 -1.01
C GLY A 300 12.77 17.05 -2.45
N PRO A 301 13.41 17.88 -3.30
CA PRO A 301 13.53 17.62 -4.73
C PRO A 301 14.53 16.49 -5.04
N LEU A 302 14.20 15.75 -6.10
CA LEU A 302 15.03 14.77 -6.82
C LEU A 302 16.55 14.97 -6.66
N LEU A 303 17.18 14.01 -5.99
CA LEU A 303 18.46 13.48 -6.44
C LEU A 303 18.31 11.97 -6.60
N ALA A 304 18.67 11.49 -7.78
CA ALA A 304 18.53 10.11 -8.19
C ALA A 304 19.42 9.19 -7.32
N SER A 305 18.83 8.60 -6.29
CA SER A 305 19.33 7.37 -5.67
C SER A 305 18.11 6.52 -5.32
N VAL A 306 18.07 5.32 -5.88
CA VAL A 306 17.01 4.32 -5.74
C VAL A 306 16.99 3.83 -4.29
N VAL A 307 16.29 4.54 -3.42
CA VAL A 307 15.95 4.09 -2.06
C VAL A 307 14.44 4.22 -1.95
N SER A 308 13.71 3.17 -2.29
CA SER A 308 12.27 3.12 -2.04
C SER A 308 12.03 2.70 -0.58
N SER A 309 12.08 3.66 0.33
CA SER A 309 11.41 3.56 1.62
C SER A 309 9.89 3.48 1.38
N VAL A 310 9.13 2.86 2.27
CA VAL A 310 7.67 2.93 2.27
C VAL A 310 7.29 4.39 2.50
N TRP A 311 6.77 5.07 1.47
CA TRP A 311 6.33 6.45 1.58
C TRP A 311 4.87 6.50 1.98
N VAL A 312 4.55 7.31 3.00
CA VAL A 312 3.19 7.75 3.28
C VAL A 312 3.02 9.16 2.72
N ALA A 313 2.32 9.28 1.59
CA ALA A 313 1.87 10.58 1.12
C ALA A 313 0.50 10.86 1.76
N MET A 314 0.39 11.94 2.54
CA MET A 314 -0.91 12.51 2.91
C MET A 314 -1.33 13.49 1.81
N LEU A 315 -2.49 13.26 1.21
CA LEU A 315 -3.13 14.15 0.23
C LEU A 315 -4.40 14.74 0.82
#